data_AF-A0A847BPH4-F1
#
_entry.id   AF-A0A847BPH4-F1
#
_cell.length_a   1.000
_cell.length_b   1.000
_cell.length_c   1.000
_cell.angle_alpha   90.00
_cell.angle_beta   90.00
_cell.angle_gamma   90.00
#
_symmetry.space_group_name_H-M   'P 1'
#
loop_
_entity.id
_entity.type
_entity.pdbx_description
1 polymer ?
#
loop_
_entity_poly.entity_id
_entity_poly.type
_entity_poly.pdbx_seq_one_letter_code
_entity_poly.pdbx_strand_id
1 'polypeptide(L)'
;MSKNVLILNGSPREQGNCSTLSKAFTTGAESSGHTVKEFHLQNMNIGSCNACNKPDNDLDSPCSIKDDMDQVYAAFNKCDVVVLATPTYFWTLSGQLKCTIDR
;
A
#
# COMPACT_ATOMS: atom_id res chain seq x y z
N MET A 1 5.43 -15.97 -16.28
CA MET A 1 5.63 -16.25 -14.84
C MET A 1 4.55 -15.51 -14.09
N SER A 2 3.95 -16.13 -13.06
CA SER A 2 3.01 -15.42 -12.19
C SER A 2 3.73 -14.29 -11.43
N LYS A 3 2.98 -13.26 -11.06
CA LYS A 3 3.50 -12.04 -10.42
C LYS A 3 2.67 -11.72 -9.19
N ASN A 4 3.33 -11.28 -8.12
CA ASN A 4 2.70 -10.81 -6.90
C ASN A 4 2.47 -9.29 -7.02
N VAL A 5 1.21 -8.87 -7.09
CA VAL A 5 0.83 -7.46 -7.20
C VAL A 5 0.33 -6.96 -5.85
N LEU A 6 0.89 -5.85 -5.39
CA LEU A 6 0.46 -5.15 -4.18
C LEU A 6 -0.25 -3.85 -4.57
N ILE A 7 -1.52 -3.70 -4.20
CA ILE A 7 -2.28 -2.47 -4.35
C ILE A 7 -2.31 -1.74 -3.00
N LEU A 8 -1.83 -0.50 -2.98
CA LEU A 8 -1.95 0.42 -1.86
C LEU A 8 -3.07 1.42 -2.15
N ASN A 9 -4.23 1.21 -1.55
CA ASN A 9 -5.42 2.04 -1.77
C ASN A 9 -5.54 3.13 -0.69
N GLY A 10 -5.21 4.36 -1.06
CA GLY A 10 -5.27 5.55 -0.19
C GLY A 10 -6.63 6.26 -0.16
N SER A 11 -7.63 5.76 -0.89
CA SER A 11 -8.96 6.38 -0.90
C SER A 11 -9.63 6.29 0.47
N PRO A 12 -10.13 7.41 1.03
CA PRO A 12 -10.97 7.39 2.24
C PRO A 12 -12.38 6.84 1.97
N ARG A 13 -12.73 6.60 0.70
CA ARG A 13 -14.03 6.07 0.29
C ARG A 13 -13.89 4.60 -0.05
N GLU A 14 -14.45 3.73 0.79
CA GLU A 14 -14.43 2.28 0.59
C GLU A 14 -15.10 1.84 -0.72
N GLN A 15 -16.18 2.52 -1.10
CA GLN A 15 -16.95 2.24 -2.34
C GLN A 15 -16.81 3.37 -3.37
N GLY A 16 -15.64 4.02 -3.41
CA GLY A 16 -15.37 5.13 -4.33
C GLY A 16 -14.74 4.70 -5.66
N ASN A 17 -14.42 5.70 -6.50
CA ASN A 17 -13.81 5.49 -7.82
C ASN A 17 -12.52 4.66 -7.75
N CYS A 18 -11.66 4.90 -6.76
CA CYS A 18 -10.41 4.14 -6.60
C CYS A 18 -10.69 2.65 -6.36
N SER A 19 -11.68 2.31 -5.54
CA SER A 19 -12.08 0.91 -5.31
C SER A 19 -12.70 0.26 -6.54
N THR A 20 -13.48 1.02 -7.32
CA THR A 20 -14.01 0.52 -8.60
C THR A 20 -12.88 0.23 -9.60
N LEU A 21 -11.90 1.13 -9.70
CA LEU A 21 -10.75 0.97 -10.58
C LEU A 21 -9.80 -0.14 -10.10
N SER A 22 -9.53 -0.24 -8.80
CA SER A 22 -8.70 -1.30 -8.23
C SER A 22 -9.35 -2.66 -8.45
N LYS A 23 -10.66 -2.80 -8.25
CA LYS A 23 -11.40 -4.04 -8.55
C LYS A 23 -11.29 -4.46 -10.01
N ALA A 24 -11.42 -3.52 -10.95
CA ALA A 24 -11.28 -3.81 -12.38
C ALA A 24 -9.84 -4.24 -12.73
N PHE A 25 -8.84 -3.55 -12.17
CA PHE A 25 -7.43 -3.93 -12.30
C PHE A 25 -7.17 -5.33 -11.73
N THR A 26 -7.64 -5.61 -10.51
CA THR A 26 -7.52 -6.91 -9.85
C THR A 26 -8.08 -8.02 -10.72
N THR A 27 -9.29 -7.83 -11.26
CA THR A 27 -9.93 -8.80 -12.16
C THR A 27 -9.06 -9.10 -13.40
N GLY A 28 -8.48 -8.05 -14.00
CA GLY A 28 -7.58 -8.20 -15.16
C GLY A 28 -6.26 -8.90 -14.82
N ALA A 29 -5.66 -8.56 -13.67
CA ALA A 29 -4.41 -9.16 -13.22
C ALA A 29 -4.60 -10.65 -12.86
N GLU A 30 -5.64 -10.98 -12.10
CA GLU A 30 -5.95 -12.36 -11.69
C GLU A 30 -6.32 -13.24 -12.89
N SER A 31 -7.11 -12.72 -13.84
CA SER A 31 -7.42 -13.45 -15.08
C SER A 31 -6.19 -13.68 -15.98
N SER A 32 -5.13 -12.89 -15.81
CA SER A 32 -3.84 -13.08 -16.48
C SER A 32 -2.89 -14.02 -15.73
N GLY A 33 -3.34 -14.63 -14.63
CA GLY A 33 -2.56 -15.58 -13.83
C GLY A 33 -1.62 -14.92 -12.81
N HIS A 34 -1.87 -13.67 -12.42
CA HIS A 34 -1.17 -12.97 -11.34
C HIS A 34 -1.95 -13.08 -10.02
N THR A 35 -1.30 -12.84 -8.89
CA THR A 35 -1.96 -12.79 -7.58
C THR A 35 -1.96 -11.35 -7.08
N VAL A 36 -3.09 -10.89 -6.56
CA VAL A 36 -3.24 -9.50 -6.10
C VAL A 36 -3.53 -9.45 -4.61
N LYS A 37 -2.85 -8.57 -3.89
CA LYS A 37 -3.16 -8.21 -2.51
C LYS A 37 -3.43 -6.71 -2.45
N GLU A 38 -4.58 -6.31 -1.93
CA GLU A 38 -4.95 -4.90 -1.77
C GLU A 38 -5.03 -4.54 -0.28
N PHE A 39 -4.47 -3.39 0.08
CA PHE A 39 -4.63 -2.77 1.39
C PHE A 39 -5.43 -1.47 1.26
N HIS A 40 -6.54 -1.38 1.99
CA HIS A 40 -7.27 -0.14 2.19
C HIS A 40 -6.63 0.64 3.34
N LEU A 41 -5.70 1.54 3.01
CA LEU A 41 -4.82 2.20 3.99
C LEU A 41 -5.58 3.05 5.02
N GLN A 42 -6.76 3.53 4.65
CA GLN A 42 -7.61 4.35 5.53
C GLN A 42 -8.27 3.54 6.66
N ASN A 43 -8.29 2.21 6.52
CA ASN A 43 -8.80 1.31 7.55
C ASN A 43 -7.66 0.70 8.39
N MET A 44 -6.42 1.13 8.16
CA MET A 44 -5.23 0.66 8.85
C MET A 44 -4.73 1.72 9.82
N ASN A 45 -4.22 1.28 10.97
CA ASN A 45 -3.53 2.15 11.91
C ASN A 45 -2.08 2.34 11.45
N ILE A 46 -1.81 3.42 10.71
CA ILE A 46 -0.47 3.75 10.20
C ILE A 46 -0.11 5.16 10.66
N GLY A 47 0.87 5.27 11.55
CA GLY A 47 1.39 6.53 12.06
C GLY A 47 2.43 7.16 11.13
N SER A 48 2.64 8.47 11.24
CA SER A 48 3.68 9.17 10.48
C SER A 48 5.08 8.85 11.00
N CYS A 49 6.09 9.01 10.12
CA CYS A 49 7.49 8.90 10.52
C CYS A 49 7.83 9.92 11.63
N ASN A 50 8.60 9.49 12.63
CA ASN A 50 9.03 10.32 13.76
C ASN A 50 10.53 10.69 13.72
N ALA A 51 11.20 10.46 12.58
CA ALA A 51 12.63 10.73 12.38
C ALA A 51 13.54 10.10 13.45
N CYS A 52 13.23 8.88 13.91
CA CYS A 52 14.02 8.17 14.92
C CYS A 52 15.46 7.84 14.48
N ASN A 53 15.77 7.93 13.19
CA ASN A 53 17.08 7.57 12.60
C ASN A 53 17.51 6.12 12.92
N LYS A 54 16.55 5.21 13.13
CA LYS A 54 16.85 3.78 13.25
C LYS A 54 17.50 3.33 11.92
N PRO A 55 18.65 2.64 11.97
CA PRO A 55 19.25 2.08 10.77
C PRO A 55 18.33 1.04 10.12
N ASP A 56 18.12 1.15 8.81
CA ASP A 56 17.25 0.29 7.98
C ASP A 56 17.84 -1.10 7.68
N ASN A 57 18.66 -1.63 8.60
CA ASN A 57 19.49 -2.81 8.33
C ASN A 57 18.72 -4.14 8.51
N ASP A 58 17.50 -4.08 9.05
CA ASP A 58 16.64 -5.23 9.31
C ASP A 58 15.39 -5.14 8.43
N LEU A 59 15.38 -5.90 7.33
CA LEU A 59 14.26 -5.93 6.38
C LEU A 59 12.97 -6.52 6.96
N ASP A 60 13.07 -7.30 8.04
CA ASP A 60 11.91 -7.89 8.72
C ASP A 60 11.33 -6.94 9.79
N SER A 61 12.09 -5.92 10.20
CA SER A 61 11.70 -4.94 11.21
C SER A 61 12.29 -3.55 10.92
N PRO A 62 11.98 -2.95 9.74
CA PRO A 62 12.67 -1.75 9.28
C PRO A 62 12.36 -0.53 10.16
N CYS A 63 11.12 -0.42 10.66
CA CYS A 63 10.68 0.71 11.46
C CYS A 63 10.64 0.42 12.98
N SER A 64 10.99 1.43 13.79
CA SER A 64 10.81 1.39 15.25
C SER A 64 9.35 1.54 15.67
N ILE A 65 8.52 2.16 14.83
CA ILE A 65 7.09 2.32 15.08
C ILE A 65 6.41 1.00 14.72
N LYS A 66 5.68 0.42 15.68
CA LYS A 66 4.98 -0.85 15.53
C LYS A 66 3.49 -0.59 15.38
N ASP A 67 3.06 -0.69 14.13
CA ASP A 67 1.70 -0.40 13.67
C ASP A 67 1.42 -1.25 12.41
N ASP A 68 0.31 -1.00 11.70
CA ASP A 68 -0.10 -1.85 10.59
C ASP A 68 0.84 -1.78 9.37
N MET A 69 1.87 -0.93 9.38
CA MET A 69 2.92 -0.94 8.36
C MET A 69 3.69 -2.26 8.32
N ASP A 70 3.79 -3.00 9.42
CA ASP A 70 4.45 -4.31 9.43
C ASP A 70 3.81 -5.28 8.41
N GLN A 71 2.49 -5.18 8.21
CA GLN A 71 1.77 -5.96 7.20
C GLN A 71 2.09 -5.49 5.78
N VAL A 72 2.29 -4.18 5.59
CA VAL A 72 2.64 -3.56 4.32
C VAL A 72 4.06 -3.92 3.92
N TYR A 73 5.05 -3.79 4.83
CA TYR A 73 6.44 -4.18 4.58
C TYR A 73 6.54 -5.65 4.16
N ALA A 74 5.84 -6.55 4.89
CA ALA A 74 5.85 -7.98 4.57
C ALA A 74 5.26 -8.29 3.18
N ALA A 75 4.27 -7.53 2.72
CA ALA A 75 3.72 -7.68 1.38
C ALA A 75 4.63 -7.03 0.32
N PHE A 76 5.20 -5.87 0.64
CA PHE A 76 6.09 -5.11 -0.24
C PHE A 76 7.36 -5.92 -0.57
N ASN A 77 8.00 -6.55 0.43
CA ASN A 77 9.17 -7.40 0.25
C ASN A 77 8.93 -8.62 -0.66
N LYS A 78 7.67 -9.03 -0.84
CA LYS A 78 7.27 -10.21 -1.63
C LYS A 78 6.66 -9.86 -2.99
N CYS A 79 6.37 -8.59 -3.25
CA CYS A 79 5.69 -8.17 -4.47
C CYS A 79 6.66 -7.95 -5.62
N ASP A 80 6.20 -8.22 -6.84
CA ASP A 80 6.90 -7.87 -8.07
C ASP A 80 6.44 -6.51 -8.63
N VAL A 81 5.21 -6.11 -8.29
CA VAL A 81 4.53 -4.92 -8.81
C VAL A 81 3.80 -4.22 -7.68
N VAL A 82 3.97 -2.90 -7.59
CA VAL A 82 3.20 -2.04 -6.68
C VAL A 82 2.29 -1.13 -7.49
N VAL A 83 1.02 -1.06 -7.10
CA VAL A 83 0.01 -0.19 -7.68
C VAL A 83 -0.45 0.79 -6.61
N LEU A 84 -0.34 2.08 -6.92
CA LEU A 84 -0.78 3.16 -6.03
C LEU A 84 -2.18 3.61 -6.47
N ALA A 85 -3.22 3.17 -5.76
CA ALA A 85 -4.60 3.56 -6.02
C ALA A 85 -4.98 4.73 -5.11
N THR A 86 -5.10 5.93 -5.65
CA THR A 86 -5.42 7.12 -4.84
C THR A 86 -6.29 8.12 -5.60
N PRO A 87 -7.18 8.84 -4.91
CA PRO A 87 -7.76 10.04 -5.48
C PRO A 87 -6.69 11.12 -5.60
N THR A 88 -6.88 12.04 -6.55
CA THR A 88 -6.10 13.28 -6.62
C THR A 88 -6.67 14.28 -5.63
N TYR A 89 -5.98 14.52 -4.52
CA TYR A 89 -6.33 15.53 -3.53
C TYR A 89 -5.25 16.60 -3.50
N PHE A 90 -5.66 17.87 -3.64
CA PHE A 90 -4.74 19.01 -3.69
C PHE A 90 -3.57 18.80 -4.68
N TRP A 91 -3.88 18.31 -5.88
CA TRP A 91 -2.90 18.04 -6.95
C TRP A 91 -1.88 16.94 -6.65
N THR A 92 -2.13 16.10 -5.65
CA THR A 92 -1.22 15.01 -5.27
C THR A 92 -1.98 13.78 -4.74
N LEU A 93 -1.23 12.83 -4.20
CA LEU A 93 -1.71 11.62 -3.54
C LEU A 93 -2.53 11.99 -2.29
N SER A 94 -3.38 11.07 -1.84
CA SER A 94 -4.04 11.18 -0.53
C SER A 94 -3.01 11.19 0.61
N GLY A 95 -3.33 11.90 1.71
CA GLY A 95 -2.43 12.03 2.86
C GLY A 95 -2.05 10.69 3.49
N GLN A 96 -3.01 9.75 3.57
CA GLN A 96 -2.75 8.42 4.13
C GLN A 96 -1.77 7.62 3.26
N LEU A 97 -1.92 7.66 1.93
CA LEU A 97 -0.96 7.02 1.03
C LEU A 97 0.42 7.66 1.13
N LYS A 98 0.50 8.99 1.23
CA LYS A 98 1.77 9.69 1.44
C LYS A 98 2.42 9.29 2.75
N CYS A 99 1.63 9.17 3.83
CA CYS A 99 2.10 8.67 5.13
C CYS A 99 2.72 7.27 5.02
N THR A 100 2.05 6.35 4.30
CA THR A 100 2.57 5.00 4.02
C THR A 100 3.86 5.02 3.19
N ILE A 101 3.99 5.93 2.22
CA ILE A 101 5.21 6.06 1.39
C ILE A 101 6.38 6.65 2.18
N ASP A 102 6.09 7.55 3.13
CA ASP A 102 7.11 8.18 3.98
C ASP A 102 7.62 7.26 5.11
N ARG A 103 7.00 6.09 5.27
CA ARG A 103 7.19 5.16 6.37
C ARG A 103 7.92 3.90 5.97
#